data_AF-A0A178AZH3-F1
#
_entry.id   AF-A0A178AZH3-F1
#
_cell.length_a   1.000
_cell.length_b   1.000
_cell.length_c   1.000
_cell.angle_alpha   90.00
_cell.angle_beta   90.00
_cell.angle_gamma   90.00
#
_symmetry.space_group_name_H-M   'P 1'
#
loop_
_entity.id
_entity.type
_entity.pdbx_description
1 polymer ?
#
loop_
_entity_poly.entity_id
_entity_poly.type
_entity_poly.pdbx_seq_one_letter_code
_entity_poly.pdbx_strand_id
1 'polypeptide(L)'
;MFQVQDNSKIRLESPQRDLRNQRLLGASANLNPEHSNTYSAARLKDLEQHIPNPFTKLDQGTYLHDRPDKDVYKLLIDSFRIRQDDDLNFESKKSPGSIYSGASSSLVPFREFLSKASSRKLLPAWWNAEKQGQCEALGESGAWNDLRKKVGKQEVIDHYGDQKAPMQLRMFAEAVYGVGSMGQDGTSMRKMLAQMEQGGPQGGMMSMLNLAR
;
A
#
# COMPACT_ATOMS: atom_id res chain seq x y z
N MET A 1 14.25 -28.40 71.93
CA MET A 1 13.48 -27.31 72.56
C MET A 1 13.24 -26.27 71.47
N PHE A 2 12.06 -25.99 70.93
CA PHE A 2 10.67 -26.28 71.31
C PHE A 2 9.86 -26.68 70.08
N GLN A 3 8.84 -27.49 70.34
CA GLN A 3 7.75 -27.92 69.47
C GLN A 3 6.49 -27.26 70.02
N VAL A 4 5.72 -26.52 69.24
CA VAL A 4 4.31 -26.12 69.54
C VAL A 4 3.67 -25.77 68.18
N GLN A 5 2.90 -26.66 67.53
CA GLN A 5 1.49 -27.02 67.72
C GLN A 5 0.46 -26.05 67.11
N ASP A 6 -0.29 -26.65 66.19
CA ASP A 6 -1.59 -26.33 65.62
C ASP A 6 -2.68 -26.14 66.69
N ASN A 7 -3.55 -25.15 66.49
CA ASN A 7 -5.01 -25.28 66.60
C ASN A 7 -5.69 -23.92 66.40
N SER A 8 -6.65 -23.83 65.48
CA SER A 8 -8.08 -23.70 65.83
C SER A 8 -8.92 -23.05 64.72
N LYS A 9 -10.05 -23.72 64.47
CA LYS A 9 -11.19 -23.34 63.64
C LYS A 9 -11.79 -22.00 64.08
N ILE A 10 -12.15 -21.14 63.12
CA ILE A 10 -13.24 -20.17 63.30
C ILE A 10 -14.12 -20.14 62.03
N ARG A 11 -15.40 -20.42 62.25
CA ARG A 11 -16.55 -20.31 61.35
C ARG A 11 -17.16 -18.93 61.56
N LEU A 12 -17.26 -18.11 60.51
CA LEU A 12 -18.05 -16.87 60.44
C LEU A 12 -18.58 -16.77 59.00
N GLU A 13 -19.83 -17.20 58.76
CA GLU A 13 -21.03 -16.34 58.70
C GLU A 13 -21.01 -15.34 57.53
N SER A 14 -21.85 -15.65 56.54
CA SER A 14 -22.19 -14.83 55.38
C SER A 14 -22.95 -13.56 55.78
N PRO A 15 -22.69 -12.42 55.13
CA PRO A 15 -23.68 -11.35 55.03
C PRO A 15 -24.43 -11.46 53.69
N GLN A 16 -25.74 -11.71 53.76
CA GLN A 16 -26.68 -11.50 52.66
C GLN A 16 -26.46 -10.11 52.04
N ARG A 17 -26.32 -10.06 50.71
CA ARG A 17 -26.62 -8.86 49.93
C ARG A 17 -27.72 -9.16 48.93
N ASP A 18 -28.72 -8.32 49.07
CA ASP A 18 -30.03 -8.27 48.49
C ASP A 18 -30.03 -8.43 46.96
N LEU A 19 -30.89 -9.33 46.49
CA LEU A 19 -31.21 -9.60 45.09
C LEU A 19 -32.33 -8.66 44.66
N ARG A 20 -32.00 -7.53 44.03
CA ARG A 20 -32.97 -6.85 43.14
C ARG A 20 -32.31 -6.28 41.90
N ASN A 21 -32.81 -6.78 40.77
CA ASN A 21 -32.75 -6.23 39.40
C ASN A 21 -31.47 -6.45 38.58
N GLN A 22 -31.42 -7.56 37.83
CA GLN A 22 -31.56 -7.54 36.36
C GLN A 22 -31.32 -8.94 35.75
N ARG A 23 -32.40 -9.53 35.26
CA ARG A 23 -32.47 -10.59 34.24
C ARG A 23 -33.33 -9.92 33.16
N LEU A 24 -32.93 -9.83 31.89
CA LEU A 24 -32.86 -10.94 30.94
C LEU A 24 -32.17 -10.51 29.62
N LEU A 25 -31.32 -11.41 29.12
CA LEU A 25 -31.20 -11.92 27.73
C LEU A 25 -30.73 -11.00 26.59
N GLY A 26 -29.58 -11.39 26.03
CA GLY A 26 -29.11 -10.94 24.71
C GLY A 26 -27.69 -11.36 24.37
N ALA A 27 -27.34 -12.66 24.50
CA ALA A 27 -26.04 -13.18 24.09
C ALA A 27 -26.22 -14.33 23.10
N SER A 28 -26.18 -14.00 21.81
CA SER A 28 -25.61 -14.80 20.71
C SER A 28 -25.98 -14.10 19.40
N ALA A 29 -25.25 -13.03 19.07
CA ALA A 29 -25.16 -12.61 17.68
C ALA A 29 -24.22 -13.62 17.02
N ASN A 30 -24.81 -14.56 16.27
CA ASN A 30 -24.11 -15.29 15.22
C ASN A 30 -23.50 -14.25 14.28
N LEU A 31 -22.22 -13.96 14.47
CA LEU A 31 -21.44 -13.22 13.48
C LEU A 31 -21.16 -14.21 12.34
N ASN A 32 -22.12 -14.32 11.42
CA ASN A 32 -21.79 -14.70 10.06
C ASN A 32 -20.68 -13.73 9.61
N PRO A 33 -19.50 -14.21 9.19
CA PRO A 33 -18.60 -13.37 8.44
C PRO A 33 -19.30 -13.12 7.12
N GLU A 34 -20.02 -12.00 7.04
CA GLU A 34 -20.36 -11.34 5.79
C GLU A 34 -19.09 -11.39 4.94
N HIS A 35 -19.14 -12.09 3.82
CA HIS A 35 -18.09 -12.08 2.82
C HIS A 35 -17.97 -10.65 2.30
N SER A 36 -17.21 -9.84 3.04
CA SER A 36 -16.87 -8.47 2.70
C SER A 36 -16.30 -8.47 1.29
N ASN A 37 -17.01 -7.81 0.37
CA ASN A 37 -16.64 -7.62 -1.03
C ASN A 37 -15.14 -7.32 -1.13
N THR A 38 -14.34 -8.35 -1.43
CA THR A 38 -12.87 -8.35 -1.27
C THR A 38 -12.16 -7.55 -2.38
N TYR A 39 -12.93 -6.81 -3.17
CA TYR A 39 -12.49 -6.01 -4.31
C TYR A 39 -12.75 -4.51 -4.14
N SER A 40 -13.36 -4.07 -3.03
CA SER A 40 -13.34 -2.64 -2.69
C SER A 40 -11.90 -2.24 -2.39
N ALA A 41 -11.32 -1.35 -3.20
CA ALA A 41 -9.96 -0.87 -3.02
C ALA A 41 -9.81 -0.27 -1.63
N ALA A 42 -8.88 -0.77 -0.82
CA ALA A 42 -8.67 -0.20 0.50
C ALA A 42 -8.19 1.25 0.36
N ARG A 43 -8.57 2.11 1.30
CA ARG A 43 -8.01 3.46 1.37
C ARG A 43 -6.54 3.35 1.79
N LEU A 44 -5.66 3.90 0.98
CA LEU A 44 -4.24 3.98 1.31
C LEU A 44 -4.02 5.02 2.42
N LYS A 45 -3.32 4.63 3.49
CA LYS A 45 -3.28 5.34 4.80
C LYS A 45 -2.64 6.73 4.78
N ASP A 46 -1.88 7.08 3.76
CA ASP A 46 -1.21 8.39 3.63
C ASP A 46 -1.69 9.19 2.40
N LEU A 47 -2.80 8.76 1.78
CA LEU A 47 -3.44 9.48 0.67
C LEU A 47 -4.72 10.15 1.13
N GLU A 48 -4.87 11.42 0.77
CA GLU A 48 -6.04 12.23 1.11
C GLU A 48 -7.28 11.70 0.39
N GLN A 49 -7.16 11.44 -0.92
CA GLN A 49 -8.26 10.99 -1.78
C GLN A 49 -8.23 9.47 -1.99
N HIS A 50 -9.33 8.83 -1.60
CA HIS A 50 -9.60 7.45 -2.01
C HIS A 50 -10.08 7.43 -3.47
N ILE A 51 -9.48 6.57 -4.28
CA ILE A 51 -9.90 6.33 -5.66
C ILE A 51 -10.41 4.89 -5.76
N PRO A 52 -11.68 4.68 -6.12
CA PRO A 52 -12.21 3.34 -6.36
C PRO A 52 -11.59 2.77 -7.64
N ASN A 53 -11.48 1.44 -7.68
CA ASN A 53 -11.03 0.68 -8.84
C ASN A 53 -9.65 1.15 -9.40
N PRO A 54 -8.59 1.18 -8.57
CA PRO A 54 -7.27 1.62 -8.98
C PRO A 54 -6.70 0.85 -10.18
N PHE A 55 -6.97 -0.46 -10.33
CA PHE A 55 -6.46 -1.24 -11.46
C PHE A 55 -7.17 -0.89 -12.76
N THR A 56 -8.47 -0.59 -12.70
CA THR A 56 -9.23 -0.04 -13.83
C THR A 56 -8.66 1.32 -14.24
N LYS A 57 -8.35 2.20 -13.28
CA LYS A 57 -7.72 3.50 -13.56
C LYS A 57 -6.29 3.35 -14.12
N LEU A 58 -5.53 2.34 -13.69
CA LEU A 58 -4.21 2.00 -14.24
C LEU A 58 -4.31 1.51 -15.69
N ASP A 59 -5.31 0.69 -16.02
CA ASP A 59 -5.57 0.23 -17.38
C ASP A 59 -5.96 1.39 -18.31
N GLN A 60 -6.76 2.32 -17.81
CA GLN A 60 -7.22 3.50 -18.54
C GLN A 60 -6.16 4.63 -18.63
N GLY A 61 -5.03 4.51 -17.93
CA GLY A 61 -4.02 5.57 -17.88
C GLY A 61 -4.43 6.80 -17.06
N THR A 62 -5.45 6.68 -16.20
CA THR A 62 -6.00 7.77 -15.38
C THR A 62 -5.77 7.56 -13.89
N TYR A 63 -4.79 6.73 -13.50
CA TYR A 63 -4.53 6.36 -12.10
C TYR A 63 -4.22 7.55 -11.17
N LEU A 64 -3.54 8.56 -11.71
CA LEU A 64 -3.21 9.79 -10.99
C LEU A 64 -4.30 10.86 -11.11
N HIS A 65 -5.31 10.66 -11.95
CA HIS A 65 -6.33 11.66 -12.19
C HIS A 65 -7.29 11.71 -11.00
N ASP A 66 -7.96 12.86 -10.83
CA ASP A 66 -8.92 13.10 -9.75
C ASP A 66 -8.31 13.01 -8.33
N ARG A 67 -6.98 13.15 -8.22
CA ARG A 67 -6.24 13.21 -6.95
C ARG A 67 -5.73 14.63 -6.68
N PRO A 68 -5.60 15.01 -5.40
CA PRO A 68 -4.93 16.25 -5.02
C PRO A 68 -3.43 16.17 -5.34
N ASP A 69 -2.81 17.33 -5.52
CA ASP A 69 -1.41 17.46 -5.94
C ASP A 69 -0.45 16.61 -5.11
N LYS A 70 -0.59 16.65 -3.78
CA LYS A 70 0.29 15.91 -2.87
C LYS A 70 0.20 14.40 -3.05
N ASP A 71 -0.99 13.86 -3.22
CA ASP A 71 -1.18 12.42 -3.47
C ASP A 71 -0.49 12.00 -4.77
N VAL A 72 -0.62 12.83 -5.81
CA VAL A 72 0.06 12.61 -7.10
C VAL A 72 1.57 12.62 -6.93
N TYR A 73 2.11 13.57 -6.18
CA TYR A 73 3.55 13.65 -5.93
C TYR A 73 4.08 12.41 -5.19
N LYS A 74 3.40 11.99 -4.12
CA LYS A 74 3.78 10.79 -3.34
C LYS A 74 3.79 9.55 -4.22
N LEU A 75 2.73 9.34 -5.00
CA LEU A 75 2.59 8.18 -5.89
C LEU A 75 3.63 8.17 -7.00
N LEU A 76 3.94 9.33 -7.61
CA LEU A 76 4.99 9.44 -8.63
C LEU A 76 6.35 9.04 -8.07
N ILE A 77 6.71 9.59 -6.91
CA ILE A 77 8.01 9.33 -6.28
C ILE A 77 8.12 7.86 -5.86
N ASP A 78 7.13 7.31 -5.17
CA ASP A 78 7.23 5.94 -4.67
C ASP A 78 7.12 4.90 -5.78
N SER A 79 6.39 5.18 -6.87
CA SER A 79 6.40 4.33 -8.07
C SER A 79 7.79 4.29 -8.71
N PHE A 80 8.48 5.43 -8.75
CA PHE A 80 9.86 5.47 -9.21
C PHE A 80 10.80 4.72 -8.26
N ARG A 81 10.72 4.96 -6.94
CA ARG A 81 11.60 4.32 -5.95
C ARG A 81 11.45 2.81 -5.93
N ILE A 82 10.22 2.27 -5.93
CA ILE A 82 10.01 0.82 -5.95
C ILE A 82 10.50 0.20 -7.26
N ARG A 83 10.41 0.93 -8.39
CA ARG A 83 10.96 0.46 -9.66
C ARG A 83 12.48 0.36 -9.63
N GLN A 84 13.18 1.31 -9.01
CA GLN A 84 14.63 1.22 -8.85
C GLN A 84 15.05 0.03 -7.99
N ASP A 85 14.27 -0.28 -6.94
CA ASP A 85 14.50 -1.45 -6.10
C ASP A 85 14.30 -2.76 -6.87
N ASP A 86 13.21 -2.87 -7.62
CA ASP A 86 12.92 -4.03 -8.48
C ASP A 86 14.00 -4.20 -9.58
N ASP A 87 14.42 -3.14 -10.25
CA ASP A 87 15.47 -3.19 -11.28
C ASP A 87 16.80 -3.70 -10.70
N LEU A 88 17.16 -3.30 -9.47
CA LEU A 88 18.35 -3.82 -8.80
C LEU A 88 18.18 -5.29 -8.44
N ASN A 89 17.08 -5.65 -7.79
CA ASN A 89 16.90 -6.96 -7.17
C ASN A 89 16.62 -8.07 -8.19
N PHE A 90 15.91 -7.77 -9.28
CA PHE A 90 15.54 -8.76 -10.29
C PHE A 90 16.46 -8.74 -11.51
N GLU A 91 16.97 -7.57 -11.92
CA GLU A 91 17.75 -7.42 -13.15
C GLU A 91 19.23 -7.09 -12.91
N SER A 92 19.65 -6.89 -11.66
CA SER A 92 20.97 -6.33 -11.32
C SER A 92 21.25 -5.00 -12.03
N LYS A 93 20.19 -4.25 -12.39
CA LYS A 93 20.27 -2.96 -13.08
C LYS A 93 20.27 -1.82 -12.08
N LYS A 94 21.18 -0.87 -12.30
CA LYS A 94 21.27 0.38 -11.53
C LYS A 94 21.04 1.53 -12.49
N SER A 95 20.03 2.35 -12.23
CA SER A 95 19.80 3.56 -13.03
C SER A 95 21.03 4.48 -12.87
N PRO A 96 21.67 4.94 -13.95
CA PRO A 96 22.75 5.92 -13.87
C PRO A 96 22.29 7.19 -13.14
N GLY A 97 23.16 7.76 -12.30
CA GLY A 97 22.83 8.97 -11.52
C GLY A 97 21.84 8.74 -10.39
N SER A 98 21.59 7.49 -9.99
CA SER A 98 20.76 7.14 -8.82
C SER A 98 21.57 6.82 -7.59
N ILE A 99 20.90 6.76 -6.44
CA ILE A 99 21.48 6.25 -5.18
C ILE A 99 21.98 4.80 -5.31
N TYR A 100 21.40 4.02 -6.23
CA TYR A 100 21.82 2.64 -6.48
C TYR A 100 23.14 2.57 -7.28
N SER A 101 23.50 3.64 -8.00
CA SER A 101 24.78 3.82 -8.68
C SER A 101 25.79 4.69 -7.91
N GLY A 102 25.49 5.08 -6.67
CA GLY A 102 26.39 5.86 -5.81
C GLY A 102 26.18 7.38 -5.85
N ALA A 103 25.14 7.89 -6.50
CA ALA A 103 24.78 9.30 -6.40
C ALA A 103 24.18 9.62 -5.02
N SER A 104 24.24 10.89 -4.60
CA SER A 104 23.66 11.33 -3.33
C SER A 104 22.12 11.36 -3.33
N SER A 105 21.51 11.45 -4.52
CA SER A 105 20.06 11.47 -4.73
C SER A 105 19.71 10.86 -6.09
N SER A 106 18.53 10.26 -6.21
CA SER A 106 17.94 9.81 -7.48
C SER A 106 17.15 10.90 -8.23
N LEU A 107 17.29 12.18 -7.87
CA LEU A 107 16.56 13.28 -8.51
C LEU A 107 16.74 13.36 -10.03
N VAL A 108 17.96 13.13 -10.53
CA VAL A 108 18.26 13.18 -11.97
C VAL A 108 17.45 12.12 -12.76
N PRO A 109 17.56 10.81 -12.46
CA PRO A 109 16.72 9.81 -13.13
C PRO A 109 15.22 9.97 -12.82
N PHE A 110 14.85 10.56 -11.68
CA PHE A 110 13.44 10.87 -11.39
C PHE A 110 12.87 11.92 -12.36
N ARG A 111 13.64 12.94 -12.74
CA ARG A 111 13.22 13.92 -13.77
C ARG A 111 12.97 13.27 -15.12
N GLU A 112 13.78 12.28 -15.49
CA GLU A 112 13.57 11.50 -16.71
C GLU A 112 12.28 10.67 -16.62
N PHE A 113 12.00 10.08 -15.46
CA PHE A 113 10.74 9.38 -15.18
C PHE A 113 9.52 10.31 -15.35
N LEU A 114 9.58 11.53 -14.80
CA LEU A 114 8.52 12.52 -14.96
C LEU A 114 8.32 12.95 -16.42
N SER A 115 9.42 13.16 -17.16
CA SER A 115 9.38 13.46 -18.59
C SER A 115 8.67 12.36 -19.39
N LYS A 116 8.96 11.09 -19.09
CA LYS A 116 8.27 9.94 -19.70
C LYS A 116 6.79 9.93 -19.34
N ALA A 117 6.43 10.12 -18.07
CA ALA A 117 5.04 10.15 -17.63
C ALA A 117 4.23 11.24 -18.35
N SER A 118 4.83 12.43 -18.52
CA SER A 118 4.24 13.54 -19.27
C SER A 118 4.04 13.19 -20.75
N SER A 119 5.07 12.67 -21.42
CA SER A 119 5.00 12.28 -22.84
C SER A 119 3.92 11.24 -23.14
N ARG A 120 3.59 10.40 -22.16
CA ARG A 120 2.57 9.35 -22.24
C ARG A 120 1.18 9.81 -21.77
N LYS A 121 1.01 11.09 -21.42
CA LYS A 121 -0.27 11.66 -20.96
C LYS A 121 -0.84 10.97 -19.71
N LEU A 122 0.03 10.52 -18.80
CA LEU A 122 -0.36 9.87 -17.54
C LEU A 122 -0.53 10.85 -16.37
N LEU A 123 -0.14 12.11 -16.58
CA LEU A 123 -0.18 13.15 -15.58
C LEU A 123 -1.51 13.92 -15.66
N PRO A 124 -2.05 14.39 -14.52
CA PRO A 124 -3.26 15.20 -14.51
C PRO A 124 -3.15 16.46 -15.37
N ALA A 125 -4.29 16.97 -15.85
CA ALA A 125 -4.33 18.15 -16.74
C ALA A 125 -3.74 19.43 -16.11
N TRP A 126 -3.73 19.52 -14.77
CA TRP A 126 -3.12 20.64 -14.04
C TRP A 126 -1.59 20.54 -13.92
N TRP A 127 -0.98 19.43 -14.35
CA TRP A 127 0.46 19.23 -14.24
C TRP A 127 1.23 20.22 -15.12
N ASN A 128 2.19 20.91 -14.51
CA ASN A 128 3.03 21.90 -15.16
C ASN A 128 4.42 21.97 -14.50
N ALA A 129 5.29 22.87 -14.96
CA ALA A 129 6.65 23.01 -14.45
C ALA A 129 6.71 23.39 -12.95
N GLU A 130 5.77 24.19 -12.46
CA GLU A 130 5.68 24.54 -11.04
C GLU A 130 5.36 23.30 -10.20
N LYS A 131 4.39 22.50 -10.65
CA LYS A 131 3.98 21.26 -9.98
C LYS A 131 5.08 20.21 -9.98
N GLN A 132 5.83 20.12 -11.07
CA GLN A 132 7.06 19.32 -11.10
C GLN A 132 8.07 19.81 -10.06
N GLY A 133 8.33 21.12 -9.97
CA GLY A 133 9.23 21.68 -8.95
C GLY A 133 8.80 21.36 -7.51
N GLN A 134 7.49 21.42 -7.24
CA GLN A 134 6.92 21.04 -5.93
C GLN A 134 7.07 19.53 -5.65
N CYS A 135 6.87 18.69 -6.66
CA CYS A 135 7.09 17.24 -6.57
C CYS A 135 8.55 16.90 -6.28
N GLU A 136 9.49 17.54 -6.98
CA GLU A 136 10.93 17.39 -6.75
C GLU A 136 11.34 17.87 -5.35
N ALA A 137 10.79 19.00 -4.89
CA ALA A 137 11.03 19.50 -3.53
C ALA A 137 10.52 18.53 -2.45
N LEU A 138 9.35 17.90 -2.66
CA LEU A 138 8.88 16.83 -1.78
C LEU A 138 9.85 15.65 -1.79
N GLY A 139 10.36 15.27 -2.97
CA GLY A 139 11.36 14.21 -3.15
C GLY A 139 12.70 14.47 -2.45
N GLU A 140 13.01 15.71 -2.10
CA GLU A 140 14.24 16.11 -1.39
C GLU A 140 14.00 16.55 0.07
N SER A 141 12.77 16.45 0.55
CA SER A 141 12.34 17.04 1.82
C SER A 141 12.81 16.31 3.08
N GLY A 142 13.32 15.08 2.97
CA GLY A 142 13.60 14.24 4.14
C GLY A 142 12.43 13.37 4.59
N ALA A 143 11.24 13.58 4.02
CA ALA A 143 10.02 12.82 4.33
C ALA A 143 10.10 11.34 3.91
N TRP A 144 8.97 10.65 3.97
CA TRP A 144 8.88 9.26 3.51
C TRP A 144 9.29 9.10 2.04
N ASN A 145 8.78 9.97 1.16
CA ASN A 145 9.01 9.96 -0.28
C ASN A 145 10.39 10.53 -0.68
N ASP A 146 11.42 10.38 0.15
CA ASP A 146 12.74 10.94 -0.11
C ASP A 146 13.50 10.11 -1.16
N LEU A 147 13.88 10.75 -2.27
CA LEU A 147 14.63 10.17 -3.39
C LEU A 147 16.07 9.77 -3.03
N ARG A 148 16.53 10.13 -1.84
CA ARG A 148 17.83 9.73 -1.27
C ARG A 148 17.75 8.42 -0.50
N LYS A 149 16.54 7.86 -0.33
CA LYS A 149 16.28 6.64 0.43
C LYS A 149 15.75 5.53 -0.46
N LYS A 150 16.31 4.33 -0.29
CA LYS A 150 15.77 3.09 -0.87
C LYS A 150 14.39 2.79 -0.27
N VAL A 151 13.60 1.99 -0.98
CA VAL A 151 12.35 1.45 -0.46
C VAL A 151 12.10 0.08 -1.06
N GLY A 152 11.75 -0.90 -0.23
CA GLY A 152 11.35 -2.23 -0.64
C GLY A 152 9.83 -2.45 -0.53
N LYS A 153 9.41 -3.63 -0.97
CA LYS A 153 8.00 -4.05 -0.97
C LYS A 153 7.33 -3.91 0.40
N GLN A 154 7.97 -4.41 1.47
CA GLN A 154 7.35 -4.44 2.80
C GLN A 154 7.17 -3.03 3.37
N GLU A 155 8.17 -2.17 3.19
CA GLU A 155 8.15 -0.77 3.61
C GLU A 155 7.00 0.00 2.94
N VAL A 156 6.74 -0.24 1.65
CA VAL A 156 5.58 0.31 0.94
C VAL A 156 4.25 -0.20 1.51
N ILE A 157 4.15 -1.50 1.81
CA ILE A 157 2.94 -2.09 2.41
C ILE A 157 2.66 -1.45 3.78
N ASP A 158 3.69 -1.31 4.61
CA ASP A 158 3.57 -0.77 5.95
C ASP A 158 3.14 0.70 5.90
N HIS A 159 3.72 1.49 4.98
CA HIS A 159 3.41 2.90 4.81
C HIS A 159 1.98 3.13 4.29
N TYR A 160 1.58 2.46 3.21
CA TYR A 160 0.26 2.67 2.60
C TYR A 160 -0.85 1.83 3.25
N GLY A 161 -0.51 0.80 4.02
CA GLY A 161 -1.46 -0.05 4.73
C GLY A 161 -2.26 -1.00 3.86
N ASP A 162 -1.83 -1.27 2.62
CA ASP A 162 -2.49 -2.18 1.67
C ASP A 162 -1.46 -3.13 1.02
N GLN A 163 -1.73 -4.43 1.06
CA GLN A 163 -0.94 -5.48 0.40
C GLN A 163 -0.84 -5.29 -1.12
N LYS A 164 -1.82 -4.59 -1.71
CA LYS A 164 -1.89 -4.31 -3.15
C LYS A 164 -1.16 -3.01 -3.52
N ALA A 165 -0.73 -2.17 -2.56
CA ALA A 165 -0.06 -0.90 -2.86
C ALA A 165 1.21 -1.06 -3.71
N PRO A 166 2.15 -1.98 -3.41
CA PRO A 166 3.31 -2.22 -4.27
C PRO A 166 2.92 -2.58 -5.71
N MET A 167 1.85 -3.36 -5.89
CA MET A 167 1.38 -3.76 -7.21
C MET A 167 0.88 -2.55 -8.01
N GLN A 168 0.11 -1.66 -7.38
CA GLN A 168 -0.38 -0.45 -8.03
C GLN A 168 0.78 0.45 -8.48
N LEU A 169 1.77 0.67 -7.60
CA LEU A 169 2.96 1.49 -7.90
C LEU A 169 3.81 0.90 -9.03
N ARG A 170 4.00 -0.43 -9.04
CA ARG A 170 4.73 -1.14 -10.11
C ARG A 170 4.04 -1.01 -11.46
N MET A 171 2.73 -1.23 -11.50
CA MET A 171 1.95 -1.10 -12.73
C MET A 171 1.95 0.34 -13.25
N PHE A 172 1.93 1.32 -12.36
CA PHE A 172 2.08 2.71 -12.75
C PHE A 172 3.48 2.99 -13.33
N ALA A 173 4.54 2.52 -12.67
CA ALA A 173 5.90 2.66 -13.17
C ALA A 173 6.10 1.97 -14.53
N GLU A 174 5.51 0.79 -14.73
CA GLU A 174 5.44 0.12 -16.02
C GLU A 174 4.77 0.99 -17.09
N ALA A 175 3.64 1.63 -16.78
CA ALA A 175 2.98 2.55 -17.72
C ALA A 175 3.90 3.72 -18.10
N VAL A 176 4.69 4.24 -17.17
CA VAL A 176 5.65 5.33 -17.41
C VAL A 176 6.84 4.86 -18.27
N TYR A 177 7.45 3.71 -17.96
CA TYR A 177 8.58 3.20 -18.74
C TYR A 177 8.14 2.57 -20.08
N GLY A 178 6.90 2.08 -20.17
CA GLY A 178 6.37 1.29 -21.28
C GLY A 178 6.78 -0.18 -21.24
N VAL A 179 7.38 -0.63 -20.15
CA VAL A 179 7.87 -2.01 -19.95
C VAL A 179 7.92 -2.31 -18.47
N GLY A 180 7.53 -3.54 -18.09
CA GLY A 180 7.61 -4.02 -16.72
C GLY A 180 9.05 -4.25 -16.28
N SER A 181 9.23 -4.64 -15.02
CA SER A 181 10.47 -5.26 -14.58
C SER A 181 10.66 -6.60 -15.31
N MET A 182 11.91 -7.03 -15.47
CA MET A 182 12.33 -8.21 -16.23
C MET A 182 11.89 -8.22 -17.70
N GLY A 183 11.53 -7.06 -18.27
CA GLY A 183 11.00 -6.98 -19.63
C GLY A 183 9.59 -7.56 -19.80
N GLN A 184 8.87 -7.83 -18.69
CA GLN A 184 7.54 -8.40 -18.75
C GLN A 184 6.50 -7.38 -19.23
N ASP A 185 5.51 -7.86 -19.98
CA ASP A 185 4.31 -7.11 -20.33
C ASP A 185 3.22 -7.38 -19.28
N GLY A 186 2.96 -6.38 -18.42
CA GLY A 186 1.95 -6.46 -17.37
C GLY A 186 0.52 -6.28 -17.87
N THR A 187 0.28 -6.09 -19.17
CA THR A 187 -1.05 -5.81 -19.74
C THR A 187 -2.08 -6.86 -19.36
N SER A 188 -1.76 -8.15 -19.47
CA SER A 188 -2.69 -9.24 -19.14
C SER A 188 -3.07 -9.23 -17.66
N MET A 189 -2.07 -9.04 -16.78
CA MET A 189 -2.30 -8.98 -15.33
C MET A 189 -3.11 -7.74 -14.94
N ARG A 190 -2.84 -6.59 -15.56
CA ARG A 190 -3.57 -5.34 -15.34
C ARG A 190 -5.04 -5.45 -15.75
N LYS A 191 -5.32 -6.00 -16.93
CA LYS A 191 -6.69 -6.25 -17.41
C LYS A 191 -7.44 -7.23 -16.53
N MET A 192 -6.77 -8.31 -16.09
CA MET A 192 -7.35 -9.27 -15.16
C MET A 192 -7.75 -8.60 -13.83
N LEU A 193 -6.87 -7.81 -13.23
CA LEU A 193 -7.18 -7.10 -11.97
C LEU A 193 -8.29 -6.06 -12.15
N ALA A 194 -8.32 -5.33 -13.28
CA ALA A 194 -9.40 -4.41 -13.60
C ALA A 194 -10.76 -5.13 -13.74
N GLN A 195 -10.79 -6.31 -14.38
CA GLN A 195 -12.01 -7.13 -14.45
C GLN A 195 -12.47 -7.63 -13.09
N MET A 196 -11.54 -7.99 -12.21
CA MET A 196 -11.85 -8.43 -10.85
C MET A 196 -12.47 -7.30 -10.01
N GLU A 197 -12.01 -6.05 -10.17
CA GLU A 197 -12.64 -4.87 -9.54
C GLU A 197 -14.09 -4.64 -10.00
N GLN A 198 -14.42 -5.06 -11.23
CA GLN A 198 -15.76 -4.94 -11.82
C GLN A 198 -16.68 -6.13 -11.50
N GLY A 199 -16.25 -7.06 -10.64
CA GLY A 199 -17.05 -8.23 -10.25
C GLY A 199 -16.87 -9.47 -11.13
N GLY A 200 -15.73 -9.60 -11.82
CA GLY A 200 -15.40 -10.79 -12.63
C GLY A 200 -15.27 -12.11 -11.82
N PRO A 201 -15.30 -13.29 -12.47
CA PRO A 201 -15.42 -14.59 -11.81
C PRO A 201 -14.23 -14.92 -10.88
N GLN A 202 -14.53 -15.10 -9.58
CA GLN A 202 -13.57 -15.13 -8.46
C GLN A 202 -12.93 -16.50 -8.15
N GLY A 203 -13.20 -17.55 -8.93
CA GLY A 203 -13.12 -18.94 -8.42
C GLY A 203 -11.77 -19.67 -8.38
N GLY A 204 -10.69 -19.20 -9.04
CA GLY A 204 -9.55 -20.10 -9.32
C GLY A 204 -8.12 -19.56 -9.17
N MET A 205 -7.90 -18.27 -8.91
CA MET A 205 -6.60 -17.62 -9.21
C MET A 205 -5.83 -17.02 -8.02
N MET A 206 -6.30 -17.18 -6.77
CA MET A 206 -5.59 -16.66 -5.59
C MET A 206 -4.30 -17.44 -5.24
N SER A 207 -4.12 -18.64 -5.80
CA SER A 207 -2.94 -19.48 -5.51
C SER A 207 -1.67 -18.98 -6.21
N MET A 208 -1.76 -18.34 -7.39
CA MET A 208 -0.57 -17.96 -8.17
C MET A 208 0.06 -16.62 -7.76
N LEU A 209 -0.71 -15.66 -7.24
CA LEU A 209 -0.18 -14.35 -6.83
C LEU A 209 0.67 -14.40 -5.54
N ASN A 210 0.47 -15.42 -4.70
CA ASN A 210 1.29 -15.65 -3.51
C ASN A 210 2.60 -16.41 -3.80
N LEU A 211 2.78 -16.93 -5.03
CA LEU A 211 3.91 -17.79 -5.38
C LEU A 211 5.10 -17.05 -6.02
N ALA A 212 4.97 -15.76 -6.36
CA ALA A 212 6.11 -14.93 -6.73
C ALA A 212 6.81 -14.41 -5.47
N ARG A 213 7.54 -15.31 -4.80
CA ARG A 213 8.52 -14.99 -3.75
C ARG A 213 9.83 -14.52 -4.36
#